data_AF-A0A845W7I3-F1
#
_entry.id   AF-A0A845W7I3-F1
#
_cell.length_a   1.000
_cell.length_b   1.000
_cell.length_c   1.000
_cell.angle_alpha   90.00
_cell.angle_beta   90.00
_cell.angle_gamma   90.00
#
_symmetry.space_group_name_H-M   'P 1'
#
loop_
_entity.id
_entity.type
_entity.pdbx_description
1 polymer ?
#
loop_
_entity_poly.entity_id
_entity_poly.type
_entity_poly.pdbx_seq_one_letter_code
_entity_poly.pdbx_strand_id
1 'polypeptide(L)' 'DNFFDLGGHSLLATQVVSRCRHAFGNELTLSILFELPKVAELAEYIETVRWAKKDLQNSELGSEEVVF' A
#
# COMPACT_ATOMS: atom_id res chain seq x y z
N ASP A 1 -9.51 -2.90 -15.15
CA ASP A 1 -10.44 -3.92 -14.62
C ASP A 1 -10.80 -3.62 -13.17
N ASN A 2 -12.07 -3.81 -12.81
CA ASN A 2 -12.56 -3.71 -11.43
C ASN A 2 -12.59 -5.11 -10.80
N PHE A 3 -12.05 -5.24 -9.60
CA PHE A 3 -11.96 -6.50 -8.86
C PHE A 3 -13.30 -7.21 -8.69
N PHE A 4 -14.37 -6.48 -8.40
CA PHE A 4 -15.71 -7.06 -8.15
C PHE A 4 -16.40 -7.48 -9.44
N ASP A 5 -16.22 -6.73 -10.53
CA ASP A 5 -16.76 -7.08 -11.84
C ASP A 5 -16.13 -8.38 -12.40
N LEU A 6 -14.92 -8.71 -11.94
CA LEU A 6 -14.22 -9.96 -12.27
C LEU A 6 -14.59 -11.14 -11.35
N GLY A 7 -15.58 -10.99 -10.46
CA GLY A 7 -16.03 -12.04 -9.54
C GLY A 7 -15.30 -12.05 -8.19
N GLY A 8 -14.58 -10.97 -7.85
CA GLY A 8 -14.00 -10.78 -6.53
C GLY A 8 -15.06 -10.72 -5.42
N HIS A 9 -14.79 -11.38 -4.29
CA HIS A 9 -15.69 -11.42 -3.13
C HIS A 9 -14.91 -11.25 -1.82
N SER A 10 -15.61 -11.13 -0.68
CA SER A 10 -15.03 -10.74 0.61
C SER A 10 -13.83 -11.58 1.05
N LEU A 11 -13.86 -12.90 0.83
CA LEU A 11 -12.72 -13.78 1.14
C LEU A 11 -11.50 -13.49 0.26
N LEU A 12 -11.69 -13.36 -1.07
CA LEU A 12 -10.60 -13.00 -1.98
C LEU A 12 -10.07 -11.60 -1.68
N ALA A 13 -10.94 -10.64 -1.40
CA ALA A 13 -10.58 -9.29 -1.00
C ALA A 13 -9.71 -9.29 0.27
N THR A 14 -10.11 -10.08 1.28
CA THR A 14 -9.34 -10.27 2.51
C THR A 14 -7.95 -10.86 2.24
N GLN A 15 -7.87 -11.86 1.36
CA GLN A 15 -6.60 -12.48 0.97
C GLN A 15 -5.69 -11.50 0.20
N VAL A 16 -6.25 -10.73 -0.73
CA VAL A 16 -5.52 -9.68 -1.47
C VAL A 16 -4.96 -8.65 -0.49
N VAL A 17 -5.79 -8.12 0.41
CA VAL A 17 -5.37 -7.14 1.42
C VAL A 17 -4.24 -7.70 2.29
N SER A 18 -4.40 -8.92 2.82
CA SER A 18 -3.38 -9.56 3.64
C SER A 18 -2.04 -9.71 2.91
N ARG A 19 -2.07 -10.18 1.65
CA ARG A 19 -0.86 -10.34 0.82
C ARG A 19 -0.19 -9.02 0.49
N CYS A 20 -0.96 -7.98 0.16
CA CYS A 20 -0.41 -6.65 -0.12
C CYS A 20 0.26 -6.05 1.11
N ARG A 21 -0.38 -6.15 2.29
CA ARG A 21 0.22 -5.68 3.55
C ARG A 21 1.54 -6.38 3.83
N HIS A 22 1.60 -7.69 3.65
CA HIS A 22 2.84 -8.45 3.82
C HIS A 22 3.91 -8.07 2.79
N ALA A 23 3.55 -7.96 1.51
CA ALA A 23 4.52 -7.71 0.44
C ALA A 23 5.11 -6.29 0.50
N PHE A 24 4.33 -5.31 0.92
CA PHE A 24 4.71 -3.89 0.83
C PHE A 24 4.93 -3.21 2.18
N GLY A 25 4.63 -3.89 3.30
CA GLY A 25 4.79 -3.32 4.65
C GLY A 25 3.92 -2.09 4.91
N ASN A 26 2.77 -2.01 4.25
CA ASN A 26 1.82 -0.90 4.33
C ASN A 26 0.56 -1.28 5.11
N GLU A 27 -0.28 -0.28 5.40
CA GLU A 27 -1.54 -0.43 6.11
C GLU A 27 -2.74 -0.50 5.16
N LEU A 28 -2.65 -1.26 4.06
CA LEU A 28 -3.82 -1.45 3.19
C LEU A 28 -4.99 -2.07 3.98
N THR A 29 -6.15 -1.43 3.93
CA THR A 29 -7.37 -1.89 4.60
C THR A 29 -8.37 -2.43 3.59
N LEU A 30 -9.35 -3.19 4.07
CA LEU A 30 -10.43 -3.69 3.23
C LEU A 30 -11.29 -2.55 2.67
N SER A 31 -11.53 -1.49 3.46
CA SER A 31 -12.27 -0.30 3.00
C SER A 31 -11.62 0.35 1.78
N ILE A 32 -10.29 0.48 1.78
CA ILE A 32 -9.55 1.05 0.64
C ILE A 32 -9.74 0.20 -0.63
N LEU A 33 -9.77 -1.13 -0.52
CA LEU A 33 -10.04 -1.99 -1.68
C LEU A 33 -11.46 -1.80 -2.22
N PHE A 34 -12.45 -1.54 -1.35
CA PHE A 34 -13.82 -1.23 -1.77
C PHE A 34 -13.92 0.15 -2.43
N GLU A 35 -13.16 1.13 -1.97
CA GLU A 35 -13.11 2.49 -2.53
C GLU A 35 -12.35 2.54 -3.86
N LEU A 36 -11.27 1.75 -3.96
CA LEU A 36 -10.35 1.69 -5.10
C LEU A 36 -10.31 0.25 -5.65
N PRO A 37 -11.38 -0.23 -6.29
CA PRO A 37 -11.47 -1.63 -6.69
C PRO A 37 -10.64 -1.97 -7.94
N LYS A 38 -10.00 -0.98 -8.58
CA LYS A 38 -9.14 -1.21 -9.73
C LYS A 38 -7.69 -1.36 -9.32
N VAL A 39 -6.98 -2.28 -9.99
CA VAL A 39 -5.55 -2.55 -9.73
C VAL A 39 -4.69 -1.29 -9.86
N ALA A 40 -4.97 -0.43 -10.85
CA ALA A 40 -4.23 0.81 -11.06
C ALA A 40 -4.37 1.79 -9.87
N GLU A 41 -5.59 1.95 -9.36
CA GLU A 41 -5.89 2.85 -8.24
C GLU A 41 -5.25 2.33 -6.94
N LEU A 42 -5.30 1.02 -6.71
CA LEU A 42 -4.61 0.38 -5.58
C LEU A 42 -3.08 0.53 -5.66
N ALA A 43 -2.50 0.37 -6.86
CA ALA A 43 -1.06 0.51 -7.04
C ALA A 43 -0.59 1.94 -6.72
N GLU A 44 -1.29 2.95 -7.25
CA GLU A 44 -1.00 4.36 -6.99
C GLU A 44 -1.11 4.71 -5.50
N TYR A 45 -2.17 4.22 -4.83
CA TYR A 45 -2.32 4.37 -3.38
C TYR A 45 -1.14 3.77 -2.61
N ILE A 46 -0.76 2.54 -2.95
CA ILE A 46 0.35 1.83 -2.29
C ILE A 46 1.67 2.57 -2.49
N GLU A 47 1.95 3.07 -3.69
CA GLU A 47 3.17 3.83 -3.97
C GLU A 47 3.22 5.14 -3.17
N THR A 48 2.10 5.88 -3.14
CA THR A 48 1.98 7.12 -2.38
C THR A 48 2.27 6.91 -0.89
N VAL A 49 1.67 5.89 -0.28
CA VAL A 49 1.88 5.56 1.13
C VAL A 49 3.34 5.13 1.39
N ARG A 50 3.95 4.38 0.47
CA ARG A 50 5.34 3.94 0.60
C ARG A 50 6.32 5.10 0.55
N TRP A 51 6.09 6.08 -0.33
CA TRP A 51 6.94 7.26 -0.42
C TRP A 51 6.83 8.12 0.84
N ALA A 52 5.61 8.37 1.32
CA ALA A 52 5.41 9.10 2.58
C ALA A 52 6.14 8.41 3.77
N LYS A 53 6.07 7.07 3.86
CA LYS A 53 6.78 6.32 4.89
C LYS A 53 8.30 6.40 4.73
N LYS A 54 8.80 6.38 3.50
CA LYS A 54 10.24 6.50 3.20
C LYS A 54 10.76 7.89 3.55
N ASP A 55 10.01 8.95 3.28
CA ASP A 55 10.41 10.32 3.60
C ASP A 55 10.50 10.54 5.12
N LEU A 56 9.55 10.00 5.87
CA LEU A 56 9.59 10.01 7.34
C LEU A 56 10.82 9.25 7.86
N GLN A 57 11.09 8.05 7.36
CA GLN A 57 12.26 7.25 7.76
C GLN A 57 13.59 7.92 7.36
N ASN A 58 13.64 8.55 6.19
CA ASN A 58 14.83 9.27 5.73
C ASN A 58 15.09 10.55 6.53
N SER A 59 14.05 11.16 7.12
CA SER A 59 14.21 12.36 7.97
C SER A 59 14.76 12.05 9.36
N GLU A 60 14.51 10.85 9.90
CA GLU A 60 15.02 10.41 11.21
C GLU A 60 16.47 9.91 11.16
N LEU A 61 16.99 9.58 9.96
CA LEU A 61 18.36 9.09 9.75
C LEU A 61 19.34 10.19 9.29
N GLY A 62 18.90 11.46 9.23
CA GLY A 62 19.66 12.57 8.64
C GLY A 62 20.59 13.34 9.58
N SER A 63 20.80 12.91 10.83
CA SER A 63 21.62 13.64 11.82
C SER A 63 23.02 13.06 12.09
N GLU A 64 23.41 11.95 11.46
CA GLU A 64 24.78 11.43 11.54
C GLU A 64 25.38 11.30 10.12
N GLU A 65 26.60 11.81 9.96
CA GLU A 65 27.46 11.83 8.77
C GLU A 65 27.26 12.96 7.73
N VAL A 66 27.78 14.14 8.07
CA VAL A 66 28.91 14.71 7.29
C VAL A 66 29.98 15.19 8.28
N VAL A 67 30.83 14.26 8.72
CA VAL A 67 32.16 14.58 9.24
C VAL A 67 33.12 13.76 8.40
N PHE A 68 33.67 14.37 7.35
CA PHE A 68 35.08 14.29 6.93
C PHE A 68 35.34 15.44 5.95
#